data_AF-A0A3S1HGW3-F1
#
_entry.id   AF-A0A3S1HGW3-F1
#
_cell.length_a   1.000
_cell.length_b   1.000
_cell.length_c   1.000
_cell.angle_alpha   90.00
_cell.angle_beta   90.00
_cell.angle_gamma   90.00
#
_symmetry.space_group_name_H-M   'P 1'
#
loop_
_entity.id
_entity.type
_entity.pdbx_description
1 polymer ?
#
loop_
_entity_poly.entity_id
_entity_poly.type
_entity_poly.pdbx_seq_one_letter_code
_entity_poly.pdbx_strand_id
1 'polypeptide(L)' 'MTEIQDLFSLLRQSTDVDPQAIDAIRRTIAEGKDHELCRINVPAFASKHGLDEERAISAFLHAARVGIFDISWNVLC' A
#
# COMPACT_ATOMS: atom_id res chain seq x y z
N MET A 1 4.78 7.80 -15.80
CA MET A 1 5.32 6.48 -15.40
C MET A 1 6.61 6.61 -14.57
N THR A 2 7.52 7.53 -14.90
CA THR A 2 8.77 7.77 -14.15
C THR A 2 8.56 8.15 -12.69
N GLU A 3 7.68 9.12 -12.39
CA GLU A 3 7.36 9.54 -11.01
C GLU A 3 6.90 8.40 -10.10
N ILE A 4 6.01 7.53 -10.58
CA ILE A 4 5.52 6.39 -9.79
C ILE A 4 6.66 5.40 -9.48
N GLN A 5 7.58 5.18 -10.43
CA GLN A 5 8.73 4.32 -10.18
C GLN A 5 9.73 4.92 -9.18
N ASP A 6 9.89 6.24 -9.20
CA ASP A 6 10.72 6.96 -8.21
C ASP A 6 10.12 6.84 -6.80
N LEU A 7 8.80 6.96 -6.68
CA LEU A 7 8.07 6.75 -5.42
C LEU A 7 8.21 5.33 -4.87
N PHE A 8 8.10 4.30 -5.71
CA PHE A 8 8.34 2.92 -5.27
C PHE A 8 9.80 2.66 -4.91
N SER A 9 10.74 3.35 -5.56
CA SER A 9 12.16 3.27 -5.22
C SER A 9 12.47 3.91 -3.87
N LEU A 10 11.79 5.00 -3.51
CA LEU A 10 11.83 5.60 -2.18
C LEU A 10 11.19 4.68 -1.12
N LEU A 11 10.06 4.05 -1.45
CA LEU A 11 9.39 3.11 -0.55
C LEU A 11 10.30 1.91 -0.21
N ARG A 12 11.01 1.37 -1.20
CA ARG A 12 11.98 0.26 -1.01
C ARG A 12 13.22 0.63 -0.19
N GLN A 13 13.55 1.91 -0.07
CA GLN A 13 14.65 2.36 0.81
C GLN A 13 14.25 2.37 2.29
N SER A 14 12.97 2.19 2.62
CA SER A 14 12.51 2.08 4.00
C SER A 14 12.82 0.67 4.53
N THR A 15 13.75 0.58 5.48
CA THR A 15 14.25 -0.70 6.03
C THR A 15 13.17 -1.54 6.72
N ASP A 16 12.10 -0.91 7.20
CA ASP A 16 11.04 -1.54 7.99
C ASP A 16 9.80 -1.97 7.16
N VAL A 17 9.89 -1.87 5.82
CA VAL A 17 8.76 -2.22 4.94
C VAL A 17 8.99 -3.57 4.27
N ASP A 18 8.02 -4.48 4.42
CA ASP A 18 8.07 -5.80 3.82
C ASP A 18 8.07 -5.72 2.27
N PRO A 19 9.10 -6.26 1.58
CA PRO A 19 9.15 -6.25 0.13
C PRO A 19 7.93 -6.89 -0.53
N GLN A 20 7.35 -7.93 0.11
CA GLN A 20 6.17 -8.61 -0.41
C GLN A 20 4.94 -7.68 -0.38
N ALA A 21 4.82 -6.83 0.66
CA ALA A 21 3.77 -5.84 0.75
C ALA A 21 3.94 -4.74 -0.31
N ILE A 22 5.17 -4.28 -0.57
CA ILE A 22 5.46 -3.31 -1.64
C ILE A 22 5.05 -3.85 -3.01
N ASP A 23 5.40 -5.10 -3.32
CA ASP A 23 5.04 -5.71 -4.59
C ASP A 23 3.52 -5.94 -4.72
N ALA A 24 2.84 -6.31 -3.63
CA ALA A 24 1.38 -6.43 -3.61
C ALA A 24 0.70 -5.07 -3.86
N ILE A 25 1.18 -3.99 -3.23
CA ILE A 25 0.69 -2.62 -3.47
C ILE A 25 0.90 -2.23 -4.93
N ARG A 26 2.10 -2.45 -5.47
CA ARG A 26 2.42 -2.13 -6.87
C ARG A 26 1.51 -2.84 -7.86
N ARG A 27 1.27 -4.14 -7.66
CA ARG A 27 0.35 -4.92 -8.50
C ARG A 27 -1.07 -4.42 -8.40
N THR A 28 -1.52 -4.09 -7.19
CA THR A 28 -2.88 -3.59 -6.96
C THR A 28 -3.10 -2.26 -7.67
N ILE A 29 -2.14 -1.33 -7.63
CA ILE A 29 -2.24 -0.06 -8.38
C ILE A 29 -2.21 -0.28 -9.90
N ALA A 30 -1.44 -1.26 -10.38
CA ALA A 30 -1.31 -1.53 -11.81
C ALA A 30 -2.52 -2.27 -12.40
N GLU A 31 -3.16 -3.16 -11.64
CA GLU A 31 -4.17 -4.10 -12.13
C GLU A 31 -5.56 -3.90 -11.50
N GLY A 32 -5.64 -3.16 -10.39
CA GLY A 32 -6.86 -2.96 -9.61
C GLY A 32 -7.83 -2.01 -10.30
N LYS A 33 -9.13 -2.24 -10.05
CA LYS A 33 -10.19 -1.35 -10.51
C LYS A 33 -10.27 -0.11 -9.60
N ASP A 34 -10.77 1.01 -10.12
CA ASP A 34 -10.89 2.26 -9.36
C ASP A 34 -11.53 2.09 -7.97
N HIS A 35 -12.62 1.32 -7.86
CA HIS A 35 -13.29 1.09 -6.57
C HIS A 35 -12.45 0.27 -5.57
N GLU A 36 -11.55 -0.58 -6.06
CA GLU A 36 -10.62 -1.35 -5.23
C GLU A 36 -9.49 -0.45 -4.71
N LEU A 37 -9.15 0.62 -5.44
CA LEU A 37 -8.12 1.59 -5.08
C LEU A 37 -8.64 2.72 -4.20
N CYS A 38 -9.87 3.19 -4.44
CA CYS A 38 -10.47 4.29 -3.68
C CYS A 38 -10.83 3.89 -2.24
N ARG A 39 -10.98 2.59 -1.93
CA ARG A 39 -11.38 2.13 -0.60
C ARG A 39 -10.69 0.82 -0.22
N ILE A 40 -9.40 0.92 0.07
CA ILE A 40 -8.61 -0.22 0.53
C ILE A 40 -8.85 -0.44 2.02
N ASN A 41 -9.33 -1.64 2.38
CA ASN A 41 -9.30 -2.13 3.74
C ASN A 41 -7.99 -2.91 3.94
N VAL A 42 -7.05 -2.34 4.68
CA VAL A 42 -5.69 -2.91 4.80
C VAL A 42 -5.66 -4.29 5.47
N PRO A 43 -6.40 -4.56 6.57
CA PRO A 43 -6.54 -5.92 7.11
C PRO A 43 -7.08 -6.94 6.10
N ALA A 44 -8.15 -6.58 5.37
CA ALA A 44 -8.72 -7.45 4.35
C ALA A 44 -7.75 -7.68 3.18
N PHE A 45 -7.00 -6.64 2.81
CA PHE A 45 -5.92 -6.71 1.82
C PHE A 45 -4.80 -7.66 2.28
N ALA A 46 -4.36 -7.56 3.52
CA ALA A 46 -3.32 -8.41 4.08
C ALA A 46 -3.74 -9.89 4.00
N SER A 47 -4.96 -10.21 4.43
CA SER A 47 -5.51 -11.56 4.34
C SER A 47 -5.60 -12.07 2.89
N LYS A 48 -6.08 -11.25 1.95
CA LYS A 48 -6.19 -11.60 0.53
C LYS A 48 -4.83 -11.91 -0.11
N HIS A 49 -3.79 -11.20 0.30
CA HIS A 49 -2.44 -11.31 -0.26
C HIS A 49 -1.50 -12.20 0.55
N GLY A 50 -1.98 -12.81 1.64
CA GLY A 50 -1.18 -13.67 2.52
C GLY A 50 -0.04 -12.92 3.22
N LEU A 51 -0.27 -11.64 3.54
CA LEU A 51 0.68 -10.77 4.21
C LEU A 51 0.40 -10.74 5.71
N ASP A 52 1.44 -10.50 6.50
CA ASP A 52 1.27 -10.10 7.89
C ASP A 52 0.53 -8.75 7.96
N GLU A 53 -0.45 -8.65 8.86
CA GLU A 53 -1.34 -7.49 8.94
C GLU A 53 -0.58 -6.23 9.37
N GLU A 54 0.28 -6.31 10.38
CA GLU A 54 1.06 -5.16 10.85
C GLU A 54 2.03 -4.67 9.79
N ARG A 55 2.68 -5.60 9.07
CA ARG A 55 3.57 -5.25 7.96
C ARG A 55 2.82 -4.63 6.79
N ALA A 56 1.62 -5.11 6.47
CA ALA A 56 0.79 -4.50 5.45
C ALA A 56 0.38 -3.07 5.85
N ILE A 57 -0.06 -2.87 7.10
CA ILE A 57 -0.38 -1.54 7.64
C ILE A 57 0.83 -0.61 7.55
N SER A 58 2.01 -1.07 8.00
CA SER A 58 3.27 -0.31 7.88
C SER A 58 3.53 0.09 6.43
N ALA A 59 3.44 -0.84 5.48
CA ALA A 59 3.66 -0.56 4.06
C ALA A 59 2.70 0.51 3.51
N PHE A 60 1.41 0.48 3.87
CA PHE A 60 0.45 1.51 3.48
C PHE A 60 0.73 2.87 4.11
N LEU A 61 1.16 2.92 5.37
CA LEU A 61 1.56 4.18 6.03
C LEU A 61 2.80 4.78 5.37
N HIS A 62 3.81 3.97 5.06
CA HIS A 62 5.00 4.43 4.33
C HIS A 62 4.66 4.87 2.90
N ALA A 63 3.79 4.13 2.20
CA ALA A 63 3.30 4.50 0.88
C ALA A 63 2.55 5.85 0.90
N ALA A 64 1.76 6.11 1.95
CA ALA A 64 1.12 7.41 2.13
C ALA A 64 2.13 8.52 2.43
N ARG A 65 3.13 8.25 3.27
CA ARG A 65 4.21 9.20 3.58
C ARG A 65 5.00 9.64 2.35
N VAL A 66 5.23 8.74 1.39
CA VAL A 66 5.90 9.09 0.12
C VAL A 66 4.94 9.64 -0.93
N GLY A 67 3.63 9.66 -0.68
CA GLY A 67 2.62 10.26 -1.56
C GLY A 67 2.03 9.32 -2.62
N ILE A 68 2.17 8.00 -2.45
CA ILE A 68 1.50 7.00 -3.31
C ILE A 68 0.00 6.92 -2.97
N PHE A 69 -0.35 7.07 -1.70
CA PHE A 69 -1.73 7.06 -1.22
C PHE A 69 -2.03 8.31 -0.39
N ASP A 70 -3.29 8.73 -0.42
CA ASP A 70 -3.85 9.59 0.61
C ASP A 70 -4.69 8.72 1.56
N ILE A 71 -4.48 8.86 2.87
CA ILE A 71 -5.15 8.04 3.88
C ILE A 71 -6.13 8.93 4.65
N SER A 72 -7.40 8.58 4.56
CA SER A 72 -8.46 9.15 5.39
C SER A 72 -9.09 8.06 6.25
N TRP A 73 -9.00 8.21 7.57
CA TRP A 73 -9.63 7.29 8.51
C TRP A 73 -11.02 7.78 8.89
N ASN A 74 -12.04 7.07 8.40
CA ASN A 74 -13.41 7.24 8.84
C ASN A 74 -13.69 6.26 9.98
N VAL A 75 -13.99 6.79 11.16
CA VAL A 75 -14.53 5.98 12.27
C VAL A 75 -16.01 5.74 11.97
N LEU A 76 -16.38 4.47 11.78
CA LEU A 76 -17.77 4.05 11.66
C LEU A 76 -18.17 3.42 13.00
N CYS A 77 -19.17 4.00 13.66
CA CYS A 77 -19.76 3.46 14.89
C CYS A 77 -20.74 2.31 14.61
#